data_AF-A0A314Z1G8-F1
#
_entry.id   AF-A0A314Z1G8-F1
#
_cell.length_a   1.000
_cell.length_b   1.000
_cell.length_c   1.000
_cell.angle_alpha   90.00
_cell.angle_beta   90.00
_cell.angle_gamma   90.00
#
_symmetry.space_group_name_H-M   'P 1'
#
loop_
_entity.id
_entity.type
_entity.pdbx_description
1 polymer ?
#
loop_
_entity_poly.entity_id
_entity_poly.type
_entity_poly.pdbx_seq_one_letter_code
_entity_poly.pdbx_strand_id
1 'polypeptide(L)'
;MSIPLAPLSQESTVVTELAVVEATAADAPSPPPVSSTVLTEVVVAEVLAAPSAAEETTSSDDLAELYASLHEEGGSSTSAPLDEDSRAVVERLREFLFFGVHQMTTAKAFMEFRSYLDTAMALGLLNSAQLDELQARLAEGEEMIGRYAEATMRMAEGCSLEQELLVIKEQVQPAMARLKENDLVVQRENKELAQVEARIAELQVRRDLILSAAQISRPGVPGRGDLRETRGFLLLDGVRLCAGVPARSTVRRDV
;
A
#
# COMPACT_ATOMS: atom_id res chain seq x y z
N MET A 1 -14.92 27.24 -33.36
CA MET A 1 -15.57 26.51 -32.25
C MET A 1 -14.65 26.65 -31.05
N SER A 2 -14.89 27.66 -30.22
CA SER A 2 -14.02 28.02 -29.09
C SER A 2 -14.51 27.33 -27.83
N ILE A 3 -13.63 26.63 -27.12
CA ILE A 3 -13.94 25.94 -25.87
C ILE A 3 -13.60 26.88 -24.70
N PRO A 4 -14.49 27.08 -23.71
CA PRO A 4 -14.20 27.90 -22.54
C PRO A 4 -13.39 27.11 -21.51
N LEU A 5 -12.30 27.70 -21.00
CA LEU A 5 -11.54 27.20 -19.84
C LEU A 5 -12.23 27.63 -18.54
N ALA A 6 -12.50 26.66 -17.68
CA ALA A 6 -13.11 26.85 -16.36
C ALA A 6 -12.05 27.19 -15.29
N PRO A 7 -12.41 27.96 -14.24
CA PRO A 7 -11.46 28.47 -13.25
C PRO A 7 -11.13 27.46 -12.14
N LEU A 8 -9.87 27.55 -11.70
CA LEU A 8 -9.26 26.94 -10.52
C LEU A 8 -10.08 27.21 -9.24
N SER A 9 -10.34 26.15 -8.48
CA SER A 9 -10.86 26.13 -7.11
C SER A 9 -10.09 25.03 -6.39
N GLN A 10 -9.64 25.09 -5.14
CA GLN A 10 -9.59 26.12 -4.11
C GLN A 10 -8.63 25.50 -3.06
N GLU A 11 -7.63 26.24 -2.57
CA GLU A 11 -6.74 25.78 -1.51
C GLU A 11 -7.55 25.57 -0.23
N SER A 12 -7.68 24.32 0.23
CA SER A 12 -8.34 23.96 1.48
C SER A 12 -7.31 23.66 2.56
N THR A 13 -6.85 24.71 3.23
CA THR A 13 -6.00 24.62 4.43
C THR A 13 -6.87 24.26 5.63
N VAL A 14 -6.86 22.99 6.03
CA VAL A 14 -7.50 22.55 7.27
C VAL A 14 -6.50 22.67 8.41
N VAL A 15 -6.69 23.69 9.25
CA VAL A 15 -6.00 23.85 10.53
C VAL A 15 -6.70 22.92 11.53
N THR A 16 -6.03 21.82 11.89
CA THR A 16 -6.51 20.91 12.93
C THR A 16 -5.92 21.34 14.27
N GLU A 17 -6.74 22.00 15.09
CA GLU A 17 -6.44 22.33 16.49
C GLU A 17 -6.54 21.05 17.33
N LEU A 18 -5.40 20.51 17.78
CA LEU A 18 -5.34 19.33 18.63
C LEU A 18 -5.57 19.74 20.10
N ALA A 19 -6.82 19.71 20.55
CA ALA A 19 -7.15 19.83 21.97
C ALA A 19 -6.83 18.52 22.70
N VAL A 20 -5.74 18.49 23.45
CA VAL A 20 -5.42 17.43 24.42
C VAL A 20 -6.34 17.59 25.62
N VAL A 21 -7.32 16.71 25.77
CA VAL A 21 -8.15 16.58 26.98
C VAL A 21 -7.53 15.48 27.85
N GLU A 22 -6.91 15.91 28.94
CA GLU A 22 -6.44 15.05 30.03
C GLU A 22 -7.65 14.63 30.88
N ALA A 23 -7.98 13.33 30.87
CA ALA A 23 -9.02 12.76 31.71
C ALA A 23 -8.40 11.79 32.71
N THR A 24 -8.24 12.26 33.96
CA THR A 24 -7.90 11.45 35.12
C THR A 24 -9.16 10.68 35.57
N ALA A 25 -9.16 9.35 35.50
CA ALA A 25 -10.22 8.53 36.08
C ALA A 25 -9.63 7.36 36.84
N ALA A 26 -10.17 7.19 38.05
CA ALA A 26 -9.69 6.33 39.11
C ALA A 26 -9.87 4.84 38.84
N ASP A 27 -8.94 4.13 39.45
CA ASP A 27 -8.66 2.70 39.52
C ASP A 27 -9.86 1.80 39.85
N ALA A 28 -10.05 0.76 39.03
CA ALA A 28 -10.81 -0.44 39.37
C ALA A 28 -10.27 -1.65 38.57
N PRO A 29 -9.84 -2.75 39.23
CA PRO A 29 -9.26 -3.90 38.54
C PRO A 29 -10.35 -4.82 37.99
N SER A 30 -10.34 -5.05 36.67
CA SER A 30 -11.17 -6.05 36.00
C SER A 30 -10.30 -7.05 35.22
N PRO A 31 -10.69 -8.34 35.14
CA PRO A 31 -9.83 -9.43 34.68
C PRO A 31 -9.55 -9.36 33.16
N PRO A 32 -8.49 -10.03 32.67
CA PRO A 32 -8.00 -9.85 31.31
C PRO A 32 -8.92 -10.52 30.29
N PRO A 33 -9.48 -9.79 29.31
CA PRO A 33 -9.96 -10.41 28.09
C PRO A 33 -8.77 -10.70 27.18
N VAL A 34 -8.61 -11.97 26.83
CA VAL A 34 -7.61 -12.49 25.90
C VAL A 34 -8.04 -12.10 24.49
N SER A 35 -7.78 -10.87 24.09
CA SER A 35 -7.92 -10.43 22.70
C SER A 35 -6.65 -10.79 21.94
N SER A 36 -6.69 -11.91 21.24
CA SER A 36 -5.72 -12.24 20.20
C SER A 36 -5.98 -11.33 19.00
N THR A 37 -5.59 -10.07 19.14
CA THR A 37 -5.46 -9.16 18.00
C THR A 37 -4.07 -9.39 17.45
N VAL A 38 -3.98 -10.21 16.40
CA VAL A 38 -2.83 -10.17 15.51
C VAL A 38 -2.91 -8.84 14.77
N LEU A 39 -2.47 -7.77 15.44
CA LEU A 39 -1.99 -6.58 14.77
C LEU A 39 -0.76 -7.05 13.99
N THR A 40 -0.97 -7.38 12.72
CA THR A 40 0.11 -7.25 11.75
C THR A 40 0.32 -5.74 11.63
N GLU A 41 1.06 -5.20 12.60
CA GLU A 41 1.75 -3.93 12.48
C GLU A 41 2.71 -4.13 11.33
N VAL A 42 2.25 -3.82 10.11
CA VAL A 42 3.13 -3.52 9.00
C VAL A 42 3.77 -2.20 9.43
N VAL A 43 4.82 -2.32 10.26
CA VAL A 43 5.83 -1.30 10.40
C VAL A 43 6.43 -1.21 9.00
N VAL A 44 5.84 -0.37 8.16
CA VAL A 44 6.56 0.25 7.08
C VAL A 44 7.62 1.07 7.80
N ALA A 45 8.73 0.42 8.09
CA ALA A 45 9.99 1.08 8.31
C ALA A 45 10.29 1.73 6.96
N GLU A 46 9.64 2.86 6.70
CA GLU A 46 10.13 3.88 5.81
C GLU A 46 11.39 4.38 6.51
N VAL A 47 12.43 3.56 6.40
CA VAL A 47 13.80 4.01 6.48
C VAL A 47 13.86 5.01 5.35
N LEU A 48 13.52 6.27 5.69
CA LEU A 48 14.10 7.45 5.09
C LEU A 48 15.60 7.31 5.34
N ALA A 49 16.22 6.39 4.61
CA ALA A 49 17.58 6.51 4.19
C ALA A 49 17.53 7.76 3.33
N ALA A 50 17.64 8.90 4.01
CA ALA A 50 18.21 10.08 3.41
C ALA A 50 19.40 9.55 2.59
N PRO A 51 19.46 9.82 1.29
CA PRO A 51 20.72 9.64 0.59
C PRO A 51 21.68 10.53 1.36
N SER A 52 22.53 9.89 2.18
CA SER A 52 23.68 10.53 2.76
C SER A 52 24.48 10.95 1.54
N ALA A 53 24.26 12.19 1.14
CA ALA A 53 25.12 12.95 0.29
C ALA A 53 26.48 12.90 0.98
N ALA A 54 27.25 11.88 0.65
CA ALA A 54 28.66 12.02 0.58
C ALA A 54 28.86 13.11 -0.48
N GLU A 55 28.87 14.36 -0.01
CA GLU A 55 29.57 15.44 -0.69
C GLU A 55 31.02 14.97 -0.83
N GLU A 56 31.30 14.18 -1.87
CA GLU A 56 32.61 14.18 -2.45
C GLU A 56 32.75 15.58 -3.04
N THR A 57 33.35 16.45 -2.25
CA THR A 57 33.91 17.73 -2.68
C THR A 57 35.04 17.44 -3.66
N THR A 58 34.70 16.97 -4.87
CA THR A 58 35.62 16.98 -5.99
C THR A 58 35.75 18.43 -6.43
N SER A 59 36.70 19.09 -5.79
CA SER A 59 37.50 20.21 -6.28
C SER A 59 36.84 21.04 -7.39
N SER A 60 36.04 22.06 -7.02
CA SER A 60 35.75 23.14 -7.96
C SER A 60 36.99 23.99 -8.27
N ASP A 61 38.10 23.76 -7.58
CA ASP A 61 39.39 24.43 -7.75
C ASP A 61 40.09 23.98 -9.06
N ASP A 62 39.91 22.70 -9.44
CA ASP A 62 40.47 22.13 -10.69
C ASP A 62 39.87 22.79 -11.96
N LEU A 63 38.63 23.27 -11.88
CA LEU A 63 37.95 23.92 -13.02
C LEU A 63 38.53 25.31 -13.34
N ALA A 64 38.95 26.03 -12.30
CA ALA A 64 39.61 27.33 -12.46
C ALA A 64 41.00 27.17 -13.10
N GLU A 65 41.72 26.10 -12.75
CA GLU A 65 43.03 25.75 -13.30
C GLU A 65 42.95 25.34 -14.78
N LEU A 66 41.89 24.62 -15.18
CA LEU A 66 41.57 24.35 -16.60
C LEU A 66 41.24 25.63 -17.39
N TYR A 67 40.53 26.58 -16.77
CA TYR A 67 40.22 27.87 -17.40
C TYR A 67 41.49 28.69 -17.68
N ALA A 68 42.45 28.67 -16.76
CA ALA A 68 43.75 29.33 -16.91
C ALA A 68 44.63 28.65 -17.97
N SER A 69 44.60 27.32 -18.05
CA SER A 69 45.38 26.53 -19.01
C SER A 69 44.99 26.79 -20.47
N LEU A 70 43.73 27.17 -20.72
CA LEU A 70 43.23 27.51 -22.05
C LEU A 70 43.82 28.83 -22.60
N HIS A 71 44.44 29.65 -21.76
CA HIS A 71 44.97 30.97 -22.14
C HIS A 71 46.52 31.03 -22.17
N GLU A 72 47.23 30.07 -21.56
CA GLU A 72 48.69 30.13 -21.36
C GLU A 72 49.51 29.19 -22.27
N GLU A 73 48.94 28.20 -22.96
CA GLU A 73 49.69 27.38 -23.92
C GLU A 73 49.80 28.05 -25.31
N GLY A 74 50.21 29.33 -25.29
CA GLY A 74 50.57 30.14 -26.45
C GLY A 74 51.98 29.85 -26.98
N GLY A 75 52.29 28.57 -27.17
CA GLY A 75 53.54 28.12 -27.80
C GLY A 75 53.53 28.31 -29.32
N SER A 76 53.67 29.55 -29.78
CA SER A 76 54.20 29.95 -31.11
C SER A 76 53.78 29.11 -32.33
N SER A 77 52.50 28.79 -32.45
CA SER A 77 51.88 28.48 -33.75
C SER A 77 50.87 29.59 -34.01
N THR A 78 51.06 30.33 -35.10
CA THR A 78 50.10 31.30 -35.61
C THR A 78 48.80 30.57 -35.98
N SER A 79 47.97 30.28 -35.00
CA SER A 79 46.58 29.92 -35.23
C SER A 79 45.92 31.11 -35.90
N ALA A 80 45.31 30.89 -37.06
CA ALA A 80 44.47 31.89 -37.68
C ALA A 80 43.40 32.29 -36.66
N PRO A 81 43.04 33.59 -36.55
CA PRO A 81 41.95 34.02 -35.69
C PRO A 81 40.72 33.15 -35.98
N LEU A 82 40.18 32.51 -34.94
CA LEU A 82 38.91 31.79 -35.01
C LEU A 82 37.85 32.74 -35.58
N ASP A 83 37.01 32.21 -36.46
CA ASP A 83 35.86 32.96 -36.93
C ASP A 83 34.87 33.20 -35.78
N GLU A 84 34.07 34.24 -35.92
CA GLU A 84 33.15 34.68 -34.87
C GLU A 84 32.13 33.60 -34.49
N ASP A 85 31.74 32.72 -35.44
CA ASP A 85 30.77 31.64 -35.20
C ASP A 85 31.38 30.52 -34.35
N SER A 86 32.60 30.10 -34.68
CA SER A 86 33.34 29.11 -33.88
C SER A 86 33.60 29.60 -32.45
N ARG A 87 33.90 30.90 -32.29
CA ARG A 87 34.03 31.53 -30.96
C ARG A 87 32.72 31.48 -30.19
N ALA A 88 31.59 31.79 -30.83
CA ALA A 88 30.28 31.74 -30.21
C ALA A 88 29.91 30.32 -29.72
N VAL A 89 30.25 29.27 -30.48
CA VAL A 89 30.03 27.87 -30.07
C VAL A 89 30.82 27.53 -28.79
N VAL A 90 32.09 27.93 -28.73
CA VAL A 90 32.95 27.68 -27.55
C VAL A 90 32.46 28.45 -26.33
N GLU A 91 32.06 29.72 -26.50
CA GLU A 91 31.48 30.51 -25.40
C GLU A 91 30.16 29.90 -24.91
N ARG A 92 29.31 29.39 -25.81
CA ARG A 92 28.06 28.71 -25.42
C ARG A 92 28.32 27.43 -24.63
N LEU A 93 29.28 26.60 -25.06
CA LEU A 93 29.67 25.38 -24.34
C LEU A 93 30.25 25.71 -22.95
N ARG A 94 31.06 26.76 -22.85
CA ARG A 94 31.56 27.27 -21.57
C ARG A 94 30.43 27.73 -20.67
N GLU A 95 29.44 28.43 -21.21
CA GLU A 95 28.27 28.87 -20.46
C GLU A 95 27.49 27.68 -19.91
N PHE A 96 27.25 26.63 -20.72
CA PHE A 96 26.61 25.39 -20.24
C PHE A 96 27.42 24.68 -19.16
N LEU A 97 28.74 24.60 -19.30
CA LEU A 97 29.63 24.04 -18.29
C LEU A 97 29.63 24.85 -17.00
N PHE A 98 29.59 26.19 -17.11
CA PHE A 98 29.59 27.11 -15.97
C PHE A 98 28.30 27.06 -15.17
N PHE A 99 27.15 26.99 -15.84
CA PHE A 99 25.86 26.79 -15.16
C PHE A 99 25.74 25.41 -14.50
N GLY A 100 26.59 24.47 -14.92
CA GLY A 100 26.60 23.11 -14.43
C GLY A 100 25.44 22.29 -15.01
N VAL A 101 25.70 21.00 -15.14
CA VAL A 101 24.73 20.03 -15.67
C VAL A 101 23.43 20.01 -14.84
N HIS A 102 23.53 20.38 -13.56
CA HIS A 102 22.41 20.45 -12.62
C HIS A 102 21.37 21.52 -12.98
N GLN A 103 21.72 22.56 -13.73
CA GLN A 103 20.75 23.55 -14.23
C GLN A 103 20.13 23.15 -15.58
N MET A 104 20.61 22.08 -16.21
CA MET A 104 20.07 21.50 -17.43
C MET A 104 18.91 20.53 -17.12
N THR A 105 18.01 20.94 -16.23
CA THR A 105 16.87 20.11 -15.77
C THR A 105 15.82 19.87 -16.86
N THR A 106 15.95 20.55 -18.00
CA THR A 106 15.05 20.40 -19.15
C THR A 106 15.72 19.61 -20.26
N ALA A 107 15.00 18.61 -20.81
CA ALA A 107 15.46 17.84 -21.96
C ALA A 107 15.82 18.73 -23.16
N LYS A 108 15.16 19.90 -23.29
CA LYS A 108 15.46 20.88 -24.34
C LYS A 108 16.87 21.47 -24.20
N ALA A 109 17.23 21.98 -23.03
CA ALA A 109 18.57 22.53 -22.80
C ALA A 109 19.66 21.46 -23.00
N PHE A 110 19.38 20.23 -22.59
CA PHE A 110 20.27 19.10 -22.78
C PHE A 110 20.51 18.76 -24.26
N MET A 111 19.45 18.77 -25.09
CA MET A 111 19.59 18.59 -26.54
C MET A 111 20.36 19.73 -27.21
N GLU A 112 20.16 20.97 -26.78
CA GLU A 112 20.89 22.13 -27.31
C GLU A 112 22.40 22.00 -27.02
N PHE A 113 22.78 21.63 -25.80
CA PHE A 113 24.18 21.38 -25.44
C PHE A 113 24.82 20.27 -26.27
N ARG A 114 24.14 19.13 -26.46
CA ARG A 114 24.61 18.07 -27.36
C ARG A 114 24.88 18.60 -28.76
N SER A 115 23.97 19.41 -29.31
CA SER A 115 24.14 20.01 -30.63
C SER A 115 25.37 20.93 -30.72
N TYR A 116 25.64 21.72 -29.68
CA TYR A 116 26.85 22.56 -29.65
C TYR A 116 28.12 21.72 -29.50
N LEU A 117 28.10 20.65 -28.71
CA LEU A 117 29.22 19.74 -28.53
C LEU A 117 29.57 19.03 -29.86
N ASP A 118 28.56 18.53 -30.57
CA ASP A 118 28.73 17.89 -31.87
C ASP A 118 29.33 18.87 -32.91
N THR A 119 28.88 20.13 -32.87
CA THR A 119 29.41 21.19 -33.75
C THR A 119 30.88 21.49 -33.43
N ALA A 120 31.22 21.66 -32.15
CA ALA A 120 32.60 21.92 -31.73
C ALA A 120 33.54 20.74 -32.05
N MET A 121 33.06 19.50 -31.93
CA MET A 121 33.77 18.29 -32.31
C MET A 121 34.01 18.22 -33.82
N ALA A 122 32.98 18.52 -34.63
CA ALA A 122 33.09 18.53 -36.09
C ALA A 122 34.07 19.60 -36.60
N LEU A 123 34.15 20.74 -35.92
CA LEU A 123 35.07 21.83 -36.22
C LEU A 123 36.49 21.62 -35.64
N GLY A 124 36.70 20.60 -34.81
CA GLY A 124 37.99 20.32 -34.17
C GLY A 124 38.41 21.40 -33.16
N LEU A 125 37.44 22.05 -32.50
CA LEU A 125 37.67 23.16 -31.56
C LEU A 125 38.09 22.69 -30.16
N LEU A 126 37.96 21.39 -29.88
CA LEU A 126 38.24 20.79 -28.58
C LEU A 126 39.45 19.86 -28.69
N ASN A 127 40.34 19.94 -27.72
CA ASN A 127 41.37 18.91 -27.56
C ASN A 127 40.78 17.64 -26.94
N SER A 128 41.52 16.53 -27.00
CA SER A 128 41.04 15.23 -26.52
C SER A 128 40.64 15.26 -25.03
N ALA A 129 41.43 15.91 -24.17
CA ALA A 129 41.14 15.98 -22.74
C ALA A 129 39.83 16.74 -22.44
N GLN A 130 39.58 17.84 -23.17
CA GLN A 130 38.34 18.61 -23.04
C GLN A 130 37.11 17.82 -23.50
N LEU A 131 37.26 17.08 -24.60
CA LEU A 131 36.18 16.25 -25.12
C LEU A 131 35.82 15.14 -24.14
N ASP A 132 36.82 14.47 -23.55
CA ASP A 132 36.61 13.41 -22.55
C ASP A 132 35.87 13.94 -21.32
N GLU A 133 36.26 15.11 -20.80
CA GLU A 133 35.58 15.73 -19.66
C GLU A 133 34.14 16.15 -20.01
N LEU A 134 33.94 16.79 -21.17
CA LEU A 134 32.62 17.21 -21.64
C LEU A 134 31.69 16.00 -21.81
N GLN A 135 32.19 14.89 -22.36
CA GLN A 135 31.43 13.65 -22.48
C GLN A 135 31.10 13.04 -21.13
N ALA A 136 32.02 13.04 -20.17
CA ALA A 136 31.77 12.55 -18.82
C ALA A 136 30.65 13.33 -18.12
N ARG A 137 30.70 14.67 -18.16
CA ARG A 137 29.63 15.53 -17.61
C ARG A 137 28.31 15.36 -18.33
N LEU A 138 28.35 15.14 -19.65
CA LEU A 138 27.16 14.88 -20.45
C LEU A 138 26.49 13.58 -20.00
N ALA A 139 27.27 12.52 -19.80
CA ALA A 139 26.77 11.25 -19.28
C ALA A 139 26.15 11.39 -17.87
N GLU A 140 26.79 12.17 -16.99
CA GLU A 140 26.23 12.51 -15.66
C GLU A 140 24.87 13.21 -15.77
N GLY A 141 24.73 14.16 -16.69
CA GLY A 141 23.47 14.88 -16.92
C GLY A 141 22.36 14.00 -17.45
N GLU A 142 22.70 13.09 -18.35
CA GLU A 142 21.78 12.06 -18.84
C GLU A 142 21.26 11.19 -17.70
N GLU A 143 22.16 10.75 -16.81
CA GLU A 143 21.78 9.96 -15.66
C GLU A 143 20.85 10.74 -14.72
N MET A 144 21.16 12.02 -14.45
CA MET A 144 20.30 12.88 -13.63
C MET A 144 18.91 13.10 -14.23
N ILE A 145 18.82 13.36 -15.53
CA ILE A 145 17.52 13.50 -16.23
C ILE A 145 16.75 12.17 -16.15
N GLY A 146 17.43 11.03 -16.33
CA GLY A 146 16.84 9.70 -16.18
C GLY A 146 16.27 9.48 -14.78
N ARG A 147 17.05 9.78 -13.73
CA ARG A 147 16.60 9.68 -12.33
C ARG A 147 15.41 10.58 -12.02
N TYR A 148 15.36 11.80 -12.59
CA TYR A 148 14.23 12.71 -12.40
C TYR A 148 12.95 12.21 -13.10
N ALA A 149 13.08 11.69 -14.32
CA ALA A 149 11.97 11.08 -15.05
C ALA A 149 11.42 9.86 -14.29
N GLU A 150 12.31 9.01 -13.77
CA GLU A 150 11.93 7.86 -12.95
C GLU A 150 11.22 8.29 -11.66
N ALA A 151 11.75 9.29 -10.94
CA ALA A 151 11.11 9.84 -9.75
C ALA A 151 9.71 10.39 -10.05
N THR A 152 9.55 11.11 -11.16
CA THR A 152 8.25 11.64 -11.62
C THR A 152 7.26 10.51 -11.91
N MET A 153 7.72 9.42 -12.55
CA MET A 153 6.89 8.24 -12.77
C MET A 153 6.49 7.56 -11.46
N ARG A 154 7.43 7.35 -10.54
CA ARG A 154 7.12 6.75 -9.22
C ARG A 154 6.13 7.61 -8.42
N MET A 155 6.21 8.94 -8.51
CA MET A 155 5.21 9.82 -7.91
C MET A 155 3.83 9.64 -8.54
N ALA A 156 3.75 9.57 -9.87
CA ALA A 156 2.49 9.34 -10.57
C ALA A 156 1.89 7.95 -10.25
N GLU A 157 2.72 6.92 -10.15
CA GLU A 157 2.32 5.59 -9.67
C GLU A 157 1.81 5.65 -8.22
N GLY A 158 2.48 6.40 -7.35
CA GLY A 158 2.01 6.67 -5.98
C GLY A 158 0.61 7.27 -5.94
N CYS A 159 0.34 8.29 -6.78
CA CYS A 159 -1.00 8.85 -6.93
C CYS A 159 -2.03 7.83 -7.44
N SER A 160 -1.65 6.93 -8.35
CA SER A 160 -2.52 5.85 -8.83
C SER A 160 -2.87 4.87 -7.70
N LEU A 161 -1.88 4.48 -6.88
CA LEU A 161 -2.08 3.58 -5.75
C LEU A 161 -2.99 4.19 -4.67
N GLU A 162 -2.87 5.49 -4.39
CA GLU A 162 -3.78 6.20 -3.49
C GLU A 162 -5.22 6.17 -3.98
N GLN A 163 -5.43 6.36 -5.28
CA GLN A 163 -6.76 6.28 -5.90
C GLN A 163 -7.34 4.86 -5.82
N GLU A 164 -6.54 3.83 -6.13
CA GLU A 164 -6.94 2.43 -5.99
C GLU A 164 -7.30 2.08 -4.54
N LEU A 165 -6.53 2.58 -3.57
CA LEU A 165 -6.80 2.38 -2.15
C LEU A 165 -8.15 2.98 -1.73
N LEU A 166 -8.52 4.16 -2.27
CA LEU A 166 -9.83 4.76 -2.02
C LEU A 166 -10.97 3.89 -2.58
N VAL A 167 -10.81 3.36 -3.80
CA VAL A 167 -11.79 2.45 -4.42
C VAL A 167 -11.95 1.18 -3.58
N ILE A 168 -10.85 0.58 -3.11
CA ILE A 168 -10.90 -0.61 -2.26
C ILE A 168 -11.60 -0.30 -0.93
N LYS A 169 -11.29 0.83 -0.29
CA LYS A 169 -11.96 1.25 0.96
C LYS A 169 -13.47 1.38 0.78
N GLU A 170 -13.90 2.02 -0.30
CA GLU A 170 -15.33 2.17 -0.62
C GLU A 170 -16.00 0.83 -0.88
N GLN A 171 -15.33 -0.08 -1.59
CA GLN A 171 -15.86 -1.43 -1.87
C GLN A 171 -15.94 -2.33 -0.63
N VAL A 172 -15.01 -2.19 0.33
CA VAL A 172 -14.97 -3.00 1.55
C VAL A 172 -16.01 -2.52 2.59
N GLN A 173 -16.40 -1.24 2.56
CA GLN A 173 -17.30 -0.67 3.55
C GLN A 173 -18.68 -1.39 3.63
N PRO A 174 -19.37 -1.74 2.51
CA PRO A 174 -20.60 -2.53 2.55
C PRO A 174 -20.41 -3.94 3.13
N ALA A 175 -19.28 -4.60 2.80
CA ALA A 175 -18.98 -5.93 3.33
C ALA A 175 -18.79 -5.88 4.86
N MET A 176 -18.10 -4.85 5.35
CA MET A 176 -17.93 -4.61 6.78
C MET A 176 -19.25 -4.35 7.49
N ALA A 177 -20.17 -3.58 6.87
CA ALA A 177 -21.50 -3.34 7.41
C ALA A 177 -22.32 -4.64 7.51
N ARG A 178 -22.31 -5.47 6.47
CA ARG A 178 -22.98 -6.79 6.47
C ARG A 178 -22.41 -7.74 7.51
N LEU A 179 -21.09 -7.72 7.73
CA LEU A 179 -20.46 -8.55 8.76
C LEU A 179 -20.93 -8.17 10.17
N LYS A 180 -21.09 -6.87 10.44
CA LYS A 180 -21.67 -6.38 11.72
C LYS A 180 -23.13 -6.79 11.88
N GLU A 181 -23.92 -6.74 10.81
CA GLU A 181 -25.31 -7.21 10.84
C GLU A 181 -25.39 -8.71 11.15
N ASN A 182 -24.55 -9.51 10.51
CA ASN A 182 -24.48 -10.96 10.76
C ASN A 182 -24.08 -11.28 12.21
N ASP A 183 -23.16 -10.53 12.81
CA ASP A 183 -22.81 -10.71 14.22
C ASP A 183 -24.02 -10.50 15.14
N LEU A 184 -24.83 -9.48 14.88
CA LEU A 184 -26.07 -9.23 15.62
C LEU A 184 -27.10 -10.35 15.44
N VAL A 185 -27.21 -10.90 14.23
CA VAL A 185 -28.08 -12.05 13.95
C VAL A 185 -27.63 -13.27 14.74
N VAL A 186 -26.34 -13.61 14.69
CA VAL A 186 -25.76 -14.75 15.43
C VAL A 186 -25.97 -14.58 16.94
N GLN A 187 -25.77 -13.36 17.48
CA GLN A 187 -26.03 -13.08 18.89
C GLN A 187 -27.51 -13.29 19.27
N ARG A 188 -28.45 -12.95 18.38
CA ARG A 188 -29.88 -13.20 18.61
C ARG A 188 -30.19 -14.69 18.60
N GLU A 189 -29.73 -15.40 17.57
CA GLU A 189 -29.96 -16.84 17.42
C GLU A 189 -29.40 -17.63 18.60
N ASN A 190 -28.23 -17.25 19.12
CA ASN A 190 -27.64 -17.87 20.31
C ASN A 190 -28.51 -17.68 21.57
N LYS A 191 -29.17 -16.52 21.71
CA LYS A 191 -30.11 -16.30 22.84
C LYS A 191 -31.37 -17.14 22.69
N GLU A 192 -31.91 -17.24 21.47
CA GLU A 192 -33.06 -18.10 21.18
C GLU A 192 -32.72 -19.57 21.43
N LEU A 193 -31.53 -20.02 21.01
CA LEU A 193 -31.05 -21.37 21.27
C LEU A 193 -30.95 -21.66 22.78
N ALA A 194 -30.37 -20.74 23.56
CA ALA A 194 -30.29 -20.90 25.02
C ALA A 194 -31.68 -21.01 25.68
N GLN A 195 -32.69 -20.29 25.17
CA GLN A 195 -34.07 -20.42 25.64
C GLN A 195 -34.68 -21.78 25.29
N VAL A 196 -34.45 -22.27 24.07
CA VAL A 196 -34.92 -23.59 23.63
C VAL A 196 -34.27 -24.69 24.47
N GLU A 197 -32.96 -24.62 24.72
CA GLU A 197 -32.25 -25.56 25.58
C GLU A 197 -32.81 -25.59 27.00
N ALA A 198 -33.09 -24.42 27.59
CA ALA A 198 -33.73 -24.32 28.90
C ALA A 198 -35.12 -24.99 28.93
N ARG A 199 -35.92 -24.80 27.87
CA ARG A 199 -37.24 -25.42 27.76
C ARG A 199 -37.16 -26.94 27.59
N ILE A 200 -36.17 -27.43 26.84
CA ILE A 200 -35.90 -28.87 26.71
C ILE A 200 -35.55 -29.46 28.08
N ALA A 201 -34.68 -28.80 28.86
CA ALA A 201 -34.33 -29.25 30.21
C ALA A 201 -35.57 -29.32 31.13
N GLU A 202 -36.45 -28.32 31.08
CA GLU A 202 -37.71 -28.34 31.85
C GLU A 202 -38.62 -29.52 31.45
N LEU A 203 -38.75 -29.78 30.15
CA LEU A 203 -39.55 -30.90 29.66
C LEU A 203 -38.96 -32.25 30.04
N GLN A 204 -37.63 -32.39 30.07
CA GLN A 204 -36.95 -33.58 30.55
C GLN A 204 -37.26 -33.83 32.04
N VAL A 205 -37.16 -32.81 32.89
CA VAL A 205 -37.53 -32.92 34.33
C VAL A 205 -38.99 -33.34 34.50
N ARG A 206 -39.92 -32.75 33.74
CA ARG A 206 -41.35 -33.14 33.79
C ARG A 206 -41.57 -34.59 33.34
N ARG A 207 -40.88 -35.03 32.29
CA ARG A 207 -40.94 -36.43 31.82
C ARG A 207 -40.47 -37.39 32.91
N ASP A 208 -39.34 -37.11 33.54
CA ASP A 208 -38.76 -37.98 34.57
C ASP A 208 -39.67 -38.06 35.81
N LEU A 209 -40.33 -36.95 36.17
CA LEU A 209 -41.34 -36.92 37.22
C LEU A 209 -42.55 -37.82 36.90
N ILE A 210 -43.09 -37.73 35.67
CA ILE A 210 -44.23 -38.57 35.23
C ILE A 210 -43.84 -40.06 35.24
N LEU A 211 -42.65 -40.39 34.73
CA LEU A 211 -42.16 -41.77 34.72
C LEU A 211 -42.01 -42.33 36.14
N SER A 212 -41.53 -41.50 37.08
CA SER A 212 -41.42 -41.88 38.50
C SER A 212 -42.80 -42.08 39.15
N ALA A 213 -43.76 -41.20 38.89
CA ALA A 213 -45.13 -41.32 39.41
C ALA A 213 -45.86 -42.58 38.87
N ALA A 214 -45.65 -42.92 37.60
CA ALA A 214 -46.22 -44.10 36.98
C ALA A 214 -45.66 -45.42 37.56
N GLN A 215 -44.39 -45.43 38.01
CA GLN A 215 -43.81 -46.59 38.69
C GLN A 215 -44.47 -46.85 40.06
N ILE A 216 -44.83 -45.78 40.78
CA ILE A 216 -45.51 -45.87 42.09
C ILE A 216 -46.96 -46.36 41.94
N SER A 217 -47.65 -45.97 40.87
CA SER A 217 -49.06 -46.32 40.64
C SER A 217 -49.30 -47.71 40.04
N ARG A 218 -48.27 -48.54 39.79
CA ARG A 218 -48.50 -49.94 39.45
C ARG A 218 -48.95 -50.70 40.71
N PRO A 219 -50.24 -51.04 40.87
CA PRO A 219 -50.66 -51.87 41.99
C PRO A 219 -49.99 -53.21 41.78
N GLY A 220 -49.28 -53.72 42.78
CA GLY A 220 -48.74 -55.07 42.72
C GLY A 220 -49.90 -56.02 42.47
N VAL A 221 -50.06 -56.51 41.23
CA VAL A 221 -50.98 -57.59 40.92
C VAL A 221 -50.37 -58.81 41.58
N PRO A 222 -50.94 -59.32 42.69
CA PRO A 222 -50.41 -60.52 43.32
C PRO A 222 -50.64 -61.67 42.33
N GLY A 223 -49.57 -62.43 42.09
CA GLY A 223 -49.44 -63.29 40.93
C GLY A 223 -50.63 -64.21 40.67
N ARG A 224 -50.97 -64.33 39.39
CA ARG A 224 -51.52 -65.58 38.84
C ARG A 224 -50.71 -65.96 37.61
N GLY A 225 -49.91 -67.01 37.81
CA GLY A 225 -49.72 -68.15 36.92
C GLY A 225 -49.39 -67.86 35.46
N ASP A 226 -48.18 -68.31 35.08
CA ASP A 226 -47.85 -68.97 33.82
C ASP A 226 -48.77 -68.66 32.63
N LEU A 227 -48.29 -67.85 31.67
CA LEU A 227 -48.65 -68.01 30.26
C LEU A 227 -47.62 -67.30 29.37
N ARG A 228 -46.76 -68.15 28.79
CA ARG A 228 -46.05 -68.06 27.50
C ARG A 228 -45.67 -66.66 27.00
N GLU A 229 -44.37 -66.42 27.15
CA GLU A 229 -43.45 -65.84 26.17
C GLU A 229 -43.99 -65.76 24.72
N THR A 230 -44.40 -64.56 24.32
CA THR A 230 -44.42 -64.14 22.91
C THR A 230 -43.58 -62.87 22.77
N ARG A 231 -42.36 -63.04 22.24
CA ARG A 231 -41.47 -61.97 21.79
C ARG A 231 -42.15 -61.18 20.65
N GLY A 232 -42.83 -60.09 21.00
CA GLY A 232 -43.21 -59.05 20.05
C GLY A 232 -42.14 -57.97 20.03
N PHE A 233 -41.29 -57.96 19.00
CA PHE A 233 -40.45 -56.81 18.65
C PHE A 233 -41.36 -55.62 18.37
N LEU A 234 -41.45 -54.67 19.30
CA LEU A 234 -41.98 -53.34 19.00
C LEU A 234 -40.86 -52.53 18.37
N LEU A 235 -40.85 -52.50 17.03
CA LEU A 235 -40.20 -51.44 16.26
C LEU A 235 -40.74 -50.11 16.79
N LEU A 236 -39.89 -49.36 17.51
CA LEU A 236 -40.14 -47.94 17.75
C LEU A 236 -39.91 -47.22 16.42
N ASP A 237 -41.02 -46.84 15.79
CA ASP A 237 -41.05 -46.03 14.58
C ASP A 237 -40.19 -44.77 14.73
N GLY A 238 -39.09 -44.76 13.99
CA GLY A 238 -38.89 -43.75 12.96
C GLY A 238 -38.87 -42.28 13.38
N VAL A 239 -37.95 -41.87 14.25
CA VAL A 239 -37.38 -40.52 14.14
C VAL A 239 -36.11 -40.64 13.30
N ARG A 240 -36.31 -40.57 11.98
CA ARG A 240 -35.23 -40.44 11.00
C ARG A 240 -34.68 -39.01 11.16
N LEU A 241 -33.68 -38.83 12.01
CA LEU A 241 -32.83 -37.64 12.01
C LEU A 241 -32.11 -37.63 10.65
N CYS A 242 -32.75 -37.00 9.66
CA CYS A 242 -32.06 -36.57 8.47
C CYS A 242 -31.04 -35.52 8.93
N ALA A 243 -29.80 -35.96 9.13
CA ALA A 243 -28.65 -35.08 9.13
C ALA A 243 -28.60 -34.42 7.74
N GLY A 244 -29.34 -33.32 7.59
CA GLY A 244 -29.23 -32.41 6.47
C GLY A 244 -27.87 -31.76 6.55
N VAL A 245 -26.86 -32.41 5.98
CA VAL A 245 -25.60 -31.77 5.63
C VAL A 245 -25.97 -30.64 4.67
N PRO A 246 -25.77 -29.36 5.02
CA PRO A 246 -26.05 -28.27 4.10
C PRO A 246 -25.12 -28.43 2.90
N ALA A 247 -25.72 -28.52 1.71
CA ALA A 247 -25.01 -28.60 0.45
C ALA A 247 -24.04 -27.41 0.36
N ARG A 248 -22.74 -27.72 0.20
CA ARG A 248 -21.72 -26.74 -0.18
C ARG A 248 -22.18 -26.06 -1.47
N SER A 249 -22.56 -24.80 -1.38
CA SER A 249 -22.73 -23.94 -2.54
C SER A 249 -21.36 -23.77 -3.19
N THR A 250 -21.14 -24.46 -4.31
CA THR A 250 -20.08 -24.16 -5.25
C THR A 250 -20.33 -22.76 -5.81
N VAL A 251 -19.60 -21.78 -5.29
CA VAL A 251 -19.46 -20.46 -5.89
C VAL A 251 -18.75 -20.65 -7.24
N ARG A 252 -19.50 -20.50 -8.34
CA ARG A 252 -18.93 -20.27 -9.66
C ARG A 252 -18.18 -18.94 -9.60
N ARG A 253 -16.86 -18.98 -9.79
CA ARG A 253 -16.08 -17.82 -10.23
C ARG A 253 -16.30 -17.72 -11.75
N ASP A 254 -17.05 -16.72 -12.17
CA ASP A 254 -16.94 -16.23 -13.54
C ASP A 254 -15.73 -15.28 -13.59
N VAL A 255 -14.87 -15.55 -14.57
CA VAL A 255 -13.67 -14.79 -14.94
C VAL A 255 -14.07 -13.72 -15.93
#